data_AF-A0A9X9S3Q0-F1
#
_entry.id   AF-A0A9X9S3Q0-F1
#
_cell.length_a   1.000
_cell.length_b   1.000
_cell.length_c   1.000
_cell.angle_alpha   90.00
_cell.angle_beta   90.00
_cell.angle_gamma   90.00
#
_symmetry.space_group_name_H-M   'P 1'
#
loop_
_entity.id
_entity.type
_entity.pdbx_description
1 polymer ?
#
loop_
_entity_poly.entity_id
_entity_poly.type
_entity_poly.pdbx_seq_one_letter_code
_entity_poly.pdbx_strand_id
1 'polypeptide(L)'
;MVEVVKMPKCLSMINPSNIEGEFTCIYCGKTFKKLNAMRIHLATCKKRALRRDFKFGTTRFYVYMNPRKDVYDPLERVAEKHRDNPKWFLGALDYLKEAGWVTQYYALKEGDYIIED
;
A
#
# COMPACT_ATOMS: atom_id res chain seq x y z
N MET A 1 -3.76 21.55 15.53
CA MET A 1 -2.71 21.99 14.59
C MET A 1 -1.87 20.76 14.25
N VAL A 2 -2.11 20.13 13.10
CA VAL A 2 -1.35 18.96 12.67
C VAL A 2 -0.25 19.45 11.74
N GLU A 3 1.00 19.34 12.18
CA GLU A 3 2.15 19.75 11.36
C GLU A 3 2.24 18.87 10.12
N VAL A 4 2.07 19.48 8.95
CA VAL A 4 2.30 18.86 7.65
C VAL A 4 3.80 18.63 7.52
N VAL A 5 4.27 17.45 7.89
CA VAL A 5 5.67 17.04 7.68
C VAL A 5 5.92 17.02 6.18
N LYS A 6 6.63 18.04 5.67
CA LYS A 6 7.09 18.13 4.28
C LYS A 6 7.78 16.83 3.89
N MET A 7 7.26 16.16 2.86
CA MET A 7 7.91 15.02 2.21
C MET A 7 9.32 15.42 1.75
N PRO A 8 10.40 14.78 2.23
CA PRO A 8 11.69 14.93 1.58
C PRO A 8 11.59 14.33 0.18
N LYS A 9 11.86 15.17 -0.82
CA LYS A 9 11.89 14.81 -2.24
C LYS A 9 12.76 13.57 -2.43
N CYS A 10 12.18 12.58 -3.10
CA CYS A 10 12.77 11.45 -3.80
C CYS A 10 14.22 11.07 -3.41
N LEU A 11 14.36 9.88 -2.82
CA LEU A 11 15.60 9.11 -2.60
C LEU A 11 16.40 8.77 -3.88
N SER A 12 16.18 9.48 -4.99
CA SER A 12 16.74 9.18 -6.31
C SER A 12 18.15 9.73 -6.54
N MET A 13 18.82 10.32 -5.54
CA MET A 13 20.15 10.95 -5.75
C MET A 13 21.18 10.69 -4.65
N ILE A 14 21.09 9.59 -3.90
CA ILE A 14 22.11 9.30 -2.88
C ILE A 14 23.07 8.21 -3.36
N ASN A 15 24.31 8.63 -3.63
CA ASN A 15 25.44 7.78 -3.94
C ASN A 15 25.64 6.80 -2.75
N PRO A 16 25.48 5.47 -2.94
CA PRO A 16 25.30 4.52 -1.84
C PRO A 16 26.57 4.21 -1.05
N SER A 17 27.71 4.80 -1.39
CA SER A 17 29.01 4.36 -0.91
C SER A 17 29.46 4.95 0.43
N ASN A 18 28.83 5.98 1.02
CA ASN A 18 29.31 6.53 2.30
C ASN A 18 28.33 7.43 3.09
N ILE A 19 27.04 7.09 3.17
CA ILE A 19 26.11 7.84 4.04
C ILE A 19 26.27 7.30 5.47
N GLU A 20 27.10 7.96 6.27
CA GLU A 20 27.09 7.78 7.72
C GLU A 20 25.82 8.44 8.27
N GLY A 21 24.79 7.63 8.53
CA GLY A 21 23.52 8.12 9.01
C GLY A 21 22.56 6.99 9.36
N GLU A 22 21.73 7.24 10.36
CA GLU A 22 20.62 6.37 10.72
C GLU A 22 19.44 6.58 9.75
N PHE A 23 18.92 5.49 9.19
CA PHE A 23 17.80 5.50 8.24
C PHE A 23 16.51 5.10 8.94
N THR A 24 15.55 6.00 9.05
CA THR A 24 14.30 5.75 9.78
C THR A 24 13.13 5.50 8.83
N CYS A 25 12.39 4.41 9.06
CA CYS A 25 11.17 4.12 8.30
C CYS A 25 10.05 5.08 8.69
N ILE A 26 9.58 5.89 7.74
CA ILE A 26 8.50 6.87 7.95
C ILE A 26 7.17 6.26 8.40
N TYR A 27 6.94 4.97 8.15
CA TYR A 27 5.69 4.30 8.47
C TYR A 27 5.69 3.67 9.87
N CYS A 28 6.85 3.22 10.36
CA CYS A 28 6.91 2.52 11.64
C CYS A 28 7.89 3.08 12.67
N GLY A 29 8.69 4.08 12.29
CA GLY A 29 9.70 4.70 13.15
C GLY A 29 10.93 3.84 13.40
N LYS A 30 11.04 2.63 12.83
CA LYS A 30 12.24 1.79 13.00
C LYS A 30 13.45 2.42 12.32
N THR A 31 14.55 2.44 13.04
CA THR A 31 15.83 2.97 12.59
C THR A 31 16.76 1.85 12.14
N PHE A 32 17.51 2.09 11.06
CA PHE A 32 18.42 1.14 10.44
C PHE A 32 19.79 1.78 10.23
N LYS A 33 20.87 1.05 10.51
CA LYS A 33 22.25 1.51 10.29
C LYS A 33 22.68 1.51 8.82
N LYS A 34 21.91 0.86 7.94
CA LYS A 34 22.22 0.70 6.50
C LYS A 34 20.99 1.01 5.66
N LEU A 35 21.19 1.76 4.57
CA LEU A 35 20.13 2.07 3.61
C LEU A 35 19.47 0.81 3.04
N ASN A 36 20.26 -0.22 2.72
CA ASN A 36 19.73 -1.47 2.17
C ASN A 36 18.81 -2.20 3.15
N ALA A 37 19.15 -2.20 4.45
CA ALA A 37 18.30 -2.78 5.48
C ALA A 37 16.97 -2.03 5.59
N MET A 38 16.98 -0.69 5.52
CA MET A 38 15.76 0.11 5.44
C MET A 38 14.94 -0.21 4.18
N ARG A 39 15.57 -0.36 3.00
CA ARG A 39 14.87 -0.70 1.75
C ARG A 39 14.19 -2.08 1.83
N ILE A 40 14.89 -3.09 2.32
CA ILE A 40 14.33 -4.43 2.56
C ILE A 40 13.18 -4.37 3.56
N HIS A 41 13.35 -3.58 4.63
CA HIS A 41 12.27 -3.34 5.58
C HIS A 41 11.05 -2.67 4.95
N LEU A 42 11.21 -1.67 4.08
CA LEU A 42 10.07 -1.02 3.41
C LEU A 42 9.23 -2.01 2.59
N ALA A 43 9.86 -3.02 1.97
CA ALA A 43 9.15 -4.07 1.24
C ALA A 43 8.29 -4.98 2.14
N THR A 44 8.58 -5.06 3.45
CA THR A 44 7.90 -5.95 4.41
C THR A 44 7.31 -5.24 5.63
N CYS A 45 7.37 -3.91 5.66
CA CYS A 45 6.88 -3.09 6.77
C CYS A 45 5.37 -3.27 6.92
N LYS A 46 4.93 -3.84 8.05
CA LYS A 46 3.50 -4.05 8.37
C LYS A 46 2.71 -2.75 8.53
N LYS A 47 3.37 -1.64 8.89
CA LYS A 47 2.74 -0.32 9.01
C LYS A 47 2.74 0.46 7.68
N ARG A 48 3.44 -0.03 6.65
CA ARG A 48 3.39 0.55 5.32
C ARG A 48 2.19 -0.02 4.58
N ALA A 49 1.08 0.68 4.61
CA ALA A 49 -0.11 0.35 3.82
C ALA A 49 -0.32 1.43 2.76
N LEU A 50 -0.11 1.09 1.49
CA LEU A 50 -0.36 1.98 0.36
C LEU A 50 -1.73 1.66 -0.23
N ARG A 51 -2.47 2.71 -0.58
CA ARG A 51 -3.74 2.58 -1.28
C ARG A 51 -3.53 2.07 -2.71
N ARG A 52 -4.37 1.13 -3.11
CA ARG A 52 -4.51 0.58 -4.45
C ARG A 52 -5.97 0.61 -4.84
N ASP A 53 -6.22 1.05 -6.07
CA ASP A 53 -7.56 1.26 -6.58
C ASP A 53 -7.87 0.16 -7.60
N PHE A 54 -8.98 -0.55 -7.43
CA PHE A 54 -9.47 -1.53 -8.39
C PHE A 54 -10.90 -1.15 -8.81
N LYS A 55 -11.18 -1.11 -10.11
CA LYS A 55 -12.48 -0.69 -10.65
C LYS A 55 -13.23 -1.88 -11.24
N PHE A 56 -14.48 -2.06 -10.82
CA PHE A 56 -15.42 -3.08 -11.29
C PHE A 56 -16.74 -2.40 -11.65
N GLY A 57 -16.94 -2.10 -12.93
CA GLY A 57 -18.08 -1.30 -13.38
C GLY A 57 -18.14 0.05 -12.67
N THR A 58 -19.25 0.32 -11.96
CA THR A 58 -19.45 1.53 -11.15
C THR A 58 -18.88 1.42 -9.73
N THR A 59 -18.37 0.26 -9.33
CA THR A 59 -17.80 0.06 -8.00
C THR A 59 -16.29 0.25 -8.04
N ARG A 60 -15.75 1.02 -7.10
CA ARG A 60 -14.30 1.15 -6.89
C ARG A 60 -13.94 0.58 -5.52
N PHE A 61 -12.92 -0.27 -5.51
CA PHE A 61 -12.33 -0.82 -4.30
C PHE A 61 -11.05 -0.05 -3.98
N TYR A 62 -10.97 0.47 -2.76
CA TYR A 62 -9.75 1.03 -2.19
C TYR A 62 -9.15 0.03 -1.24
N VAL A 63 -8.02 -0.56 -1.63
CA VAL A 63 -7.35 -1.61 -0.87
C VAL A 63 -6.04 -1.06 -0.34
N TYR A 64 -5.85 -1.14 0.97
CA TYR A 64 -4.64 -0.67 1.65
C TYR A 64 -3.77 -1.87 1.99
N MET A 65 -2.60 -1.96 1.36
CA MET A 65 -1.66 -3.07 1.53
C MET A 65 -0.21 -2.61 1.32
N ASN A 66 0.77 -3.35 1.83
CA ASN A 66 2.14 -3.15 1.38
C ASN A 66 2.28 -3.77 -0.03
N PRO A 67 2.65 -3.01 -1.07
CA PRO A 67 2.66 -3.54 -2.44
C PRO A 67 3.86 -4.46 -2.66
N ARG A 68 3.72 -5.70 -2.19
CA ARG A 68 4.61 -6.79 -2.57
C ARG A 68 4.13 -7.39 -3.88
N LYS A 69 5.04 -7.59 -4.83
CA LYS A 69 4.72 -8.10 -6.18
C LYS A 69 4.01 -9.45 -6.15
N ASP A 70 4.38 -10.31 -5.19
CA ASP A 70 3.81 -11.65 -5.01
C ASP A 70 2.35 -11.64 -4.53
N VAL A 71 1.85 -10.52 -4.01
CA VAL A 71 0.43 -10.35 -3.63
C VAL A 71 -0.29 -9.46 -4.62
N TYR A 72 0.34 -8.36 -5.04
CA TYR A 72 -0.27 -7.36 -5.90
C TYR A 72 -0.55 -7.89 -7.31
N ASP A 73 0.45 -8.49 -7.98
CA ASP A 73 0.29 -8.92 -9.38
C ASP A 73 -0.80 -10.01 -9.52
N PRO A 74 -0.90 -11.02 -8.63
CA PRO A 74 -2.04 -11.94 -8.65
C PRO A 74 -3.38 -11.26 -8.43
N LEU A 75 -3.47 -10.31 -7.50
CA LEU A 75 -4.72 -9.61 -7.19
C LEU A 75 -5.18 -8.74 -8.37
N GLU A 76 -4.25 -8.09 -9.06
CA GLU A 76 -4.51 -7.33 -10.30
C GLU A 76 -5.01 -8.26 -11.42
N ARG A 77 -4.39 -9.44 -11.60
CA ARG A 77 -4.86 -10.45 -12.55
C ARG A 77 -6.27 -10.96 -12.23
N VAL A 78 -6.57 -11.19 -10.95
CA VAL A 78 -7.90 -11.62 -10.49
C VAL A 78 -8.92 -10.51 -10.77
N ALA A 79 -8.56 -9.25 -10.50
CA ALA A 79 -9.43 -8.11 -10.78
C ALA A 79 -9.76 -7.98 -12.26
N GLU A 80 -8.76 -8.14 -13.14
CA GLU A 80 -8.95 -8.08 -14.58
C GLU A 80 -9.80 -9.26 -15.10
N LYS A 81 -9.50 -10.49 -14.62
CA LYS A 81 -10.21 -11.71 -15.04
C LYS A 81 -11.68 -11.71 -14.62
N HIS A 82 -12.02 -11.07 -13.50
CA HIS A 82 -13.35 -11.05 -12.92
C HIS A 82 -13.97 -9.64 -12.88
N ARG A 83 -13.66 -8.81 -13.89
CA ARG A 83 -14.10 -7.40 -13.97
C ARG A 83 -15.63 -7.23 -13.82
N ASP A 84 -16.42 -8.20 -14.28
CA ASP A 84 -17.89 -8.15 -14.22
C ASP A 84 -18.49 -8.76 -12.94
N ASN A 85 -17.67 -9.38 -12.09
CA ASN A 85 -18.15 -10.05 -10.88
C ASN A 85 -17.31 -9.66 -9.64
N PRO A 86 -17.65 -8.54 -8.97
CA PRO A 86 -16.91 -8.04 -7.83
C PRO A 86 -16.99 -8.94 -6.59
N LYS A 87 -17.92 -9.92 -6.54
CA LYS A 87 -18.05 -10.82 -5.38
C LYS A 87 -16.83 -11.72 -5.21
N TRP A 88 -16.25 -12.20 -6.31
CA TRP A 88 -15.00 -12.98 -6.24
C TRP A 88 -13.85 -12.14 -5.71
N PHE A 89 -13.80 -10.86 -6.10
CA PHE A 89 -12.79 -9.94 -5.63
C PHE A 89 -12.92 -9.67 -4.12
N LEU A 90 -14.14 -9.47 -3.63
CA LEU A 90 -14.43 -9.34 -2.19
C LEU A 90 -13.91 -10.55 -1.40
N GLY A 91 -14.25 -11.78 -1.82
CA GLY A 91 -13.77 -12.98 -1.14
C GLY A 91 -12.24 -13.11 -1.14
N ALA A 92 -11.58 -12.70 -2.23
CA ALA A 92 -10.11 -12.64 -2.28
C ALA A 92 -9.54 -11.60 -1.30
N LEU A 93 -10.18 -10.43 -1.17
CA LEU A 93 -9.77 -9.39 -0.22
C LEU A 93 -9.96 -9.83 1.23
N ASP A 94 -11.06 -10.52 1.55
CA ASP A 94 -11.29 -11.07 2.89
C ASP A 94 -10.20 -12.08 3.27
N TYR A 95 -9.92 -13.03 2.39
CA TYR A 95 -8.83 -13.99 2.58
C TYR A 95 -7.47 -13.29 2.79
N LEU A 96 -7.15 -12.30 1.96
CA LEU A 96 -5.89 -11.55 2.07
C LEU A 96 -5.82 -10.69 3.34
N LYS A 97 -6.95 -10.21 3.85
CA LYS A 97 -7.04 -9.47 5.10
C LYS A 97 -6.79 -10.38 6.30
N GLU A 98 -7.40 -11.57 6.32
CA GLU A 98 -7.16 -12.59 7.35
C GLU A 98 -5.70 -13.07 7.35
N ALA A 99 -5.11 -13.25 6.18
CA ALA A 99 -3.70 -13.59 6.01
C ALA A 99 -2.73 -12.43 6.37
N GLY A 100 -3.25 -11.22 6.65
CA GLY A 100 -2.45 -10.06 7.04
C GLY A 100 -1.71 -9.35 5.91
N TRP A 101 -2.07 -9.64 4.65
CA TRP A 101 -1.50 -8.99 3.47
C TRP A 101 -2.21 -7.67 3.13
N VAL A 102 -3.52 -7.62 3.36
CA VAL A 102 -4.34 -6.42 3.26
C VAL A 102 -4.62 -5.90 4.66
N THR A 103 -4.34 -4.61 4.89
CA THR A 103 -4.61 -3.96 6.18
C THR A 103 -6.09 -3.61 6.30
N GLN A 104 -6.67 -3.05 5.24
CA GLN A 104 -8.07 -2.66 5.17
C GLN A 104 -8.48 -2.48 3.71
N TYR A 105 -9.78 -2.55 3.44
CA TYR A 105 -10.32 -2.19 2.14
C TYR A 105 -11.72 -1.58 2.26
N TYR A 106 -12.11 -0.77 1.28
CA TYR A 106 -13.42 -0.13 1.16
C TYR A 106 -13.96 -0.34 -0.25
N ALA A 107 -15.27 -0.48 -0.39
CA ALA A 107 -15.95 -0.53 -1.67
C ALA A 107 -16.92 0.65 -1.76
N LEU A 108 -16.71 1.55 -2.73
CA LEU A 108 -17.61 2.66 -3.01
C LEU A 108 -18.27 2.46 -4.36
N LYS A 109 -19.57 2.74 -4.47
CA LYS A 109 -20.23 2.86 -5.77
C LYS A 109 -20.16 4.30 -6.24
N GLU A 110 -19.95 4.52 -7.54
CA GLU A 110 -20.09 5.83 -8.16
C GLU A 110 -21.47 6.39 -7.83
N GLY A 111 -21.53 7.52 -7.09
CA GLY A 111 -22.75 8.11 -6.54
C GLY A 111 -22.79 8.15 -5.01
N ASP A 112 -22.09 7.24 -4.32
CA ASP A 112 -21.92 7.23 -2.87
C ASP A 112 -20.68 8.07 -2.49
N TYR A 113 -20.74 9.39 -2.73
CA TYR A 113 -19.67 10.30 -2.30
C TYR A 113 -19.80 10.53 -0.79
N ILE A 114 -18.78 10.14 -0.03
CA ILE A 114 -18.60 10.66 1.34
C ILE A 114 -17.98 12.05 1.18
N ILE A 115 -18.76 13.09 1.47
CA ILE A 115 -18.24 14.44 1.67
C ILE A 115 -17.50 14.37 3.02
N GLU A 116 -16.17 14.37 3.00
CA GLU A 116 -15.38 14.63 4.20
C GLU A 116 -15.29 16.15 4.35
N ASP A 117 -15.88 16.67 5.43
CA ASP A 117 -15.83 18.07 5.89
C ASP A 117 -14.44 18.41 6.47
#